data_AF-A0A742XBA6-F1
#
_entry.id   AF-A0A742XBA6-F1
#
_cell.length_a   1.000
_cell.length_b   1.000
_cell.length_c   1.000
_cell.angle_alpha   90.00
_cell.angle_beta   90.00
_cell.angle_gamma   90.00
#
_symmetry.space_group_name_H-M   'P 1'
#
loop_
_entity.id
_entity.type
_entity.pdbx_description
1 polymer ?
#
loop_
_entity_poly.entity_id
_entity_poly.type
_entity_poly.pdbx_seq_one_letter_code
_entity_poly.pdbx_strand_id
1 'polypeptide(L)'
;GVNTFLDADIRYSHLRGGIGGEVYKDSLAFSGNYYFPLTGWKTSAVHELHDERPAYGFDLRTKGTLPDFPWFSGELTYEQYYGDKVDLLGSGTLSRNPRAAGAALVWNPVPLLEVRAGYRDAGNGGSQAEGGLRVNYSFGTPLHEQLDYRNVGAPSNTTNRRAFVDRNYDIVMAYREQASKIRITAMPVSGLSGTLVTLMATVDSRYPIEKVEWSGDAELLAGLQLQGSLGSGLILPQLPLTVTDGQEYSLYLTVTDSRGTRVTSERIPVRVTQDETSFRSWINVINDDVQVEDGNFVISTPLPAGEEGKVIEWHYVRERSEEEWASLKPRHIKYQSDTPGLAFKALGGTERDGHWVERVLVTHIGDDARSLKLHIEASGPDDKHPVKGTVLLQAQPDSIAQKVTSVEVLFTPGTEEANGSVTAPVVGTEMRARTLCVNNTDCTDAFNYQWEISDEMKSWQSVPGATKATWLIPYSLNGEPLQNKYIRVRIISDKENAKGNTATSDAN
;
A
#
# COMPACT_ATOMS: atom_id res chain seq x y z
N GLY A 1 72.75 19.40 -4.13
CA GLY A 1 72.05 19.63 -2.87
C GLY A 1 70.83 18.76 -2.80
N VAL A 2 70.33 18.48 -1.61
CA VAL A 2 69.01 17.89 -1.37
C VAL A 2 68.32 18.75 -0.30
N ASN A 3 67.03 18.98 -0.47
CA ASN A 3 66.24 19.82 0.43
C ASN A 3 64.85 19.21 0.66
N THR A 4 64.20 19.62 1.75
CA THR A 4 62.83 19.22 2.10
C THR A 4 62.09 20.42 2.66
N PHE A 5 60.81 20.56 2.29
CA PHE A 5 59.97 21.68 2.69
C PHE A 5 58.61 21.22 3.23
N LEU A 6 58.10 22.00 4.17
CA LEU A 6 56.72 21.98 4.61
C LEU A 6 56.11 23.33 4.21
N ASP A 7 55.18 23.32 3.27
CA ASP A 7 54.44 24.52 2.87
C ASP A 7 53.09 24.52 3.57
N ALA A 8 52.68 25.69 4.06
CA ALA A 8 51.41 25.89 4.72
C ALA A 8 50.62 27.02 4.05
N ASP A 9 49.48 26.68 3.47
CA ASP A 9 48.45 27.65 3.16
C ASP A 9 47.60 27.85 4.41
N ILE A 10 47.84 28.97 5.09
CA ILE A 10 47.14 29.32 6.34
C ILE A 10 45.70 29.71 6.06
N ARG A 11 45.40 30.28 4.88
CA ARG A 11 44.07 30.81 4.55
C ARG A 11 43.06 29.67 4.38
N TYR A 12 43.46 28.62 3.66
CA TYR A 12 42.60 27.46 3.38
C TYR A 12 43.01 26.21 4.17
N SER A 13 43.97 26.35 5.10
CA SER A 13 44.44 25.30 6.02
C SER A 13 44.95 24.05 5.30
N HIS A 14 45.78 24.22 4.28
CA HIS A 14 46.41 23.12 3.55
C HIS A 14 47.90 23.01 3.86
N LEU A 15 48.39 21.77 3.93
CA LEU A 15 49.80 21.45 4.09
C LEU A 15 50.29 20.65 2.90
N ARG A 16 51.43 21.03 2.35
CA ARG A 16 52.12 20.35 1.26
C ARG A 16 53.55 20.01 1.69
N GLY A 17 53.97 18.79 1.40
CA GLY A 17 55.35 18.36 1.52
C GLY A 17 56.08 18.54 0.19
N GLY A 18 57.36 18.91 0.26
CA GLY A 18 58.24 19.02 -0.90
C GLY A 18 59.58 18.34 -0.64
N ILE A 19 60.11 17.64 -1.64
CA ILE A 19 61.48 17.10 -1.64
C ILE A 19 62.14 17.57 -2.94
N GLY A 20 63.32 18.16 -2.84
CA GLY A 20 64.04 18.75 -3.97
C GLY A 20 65.49 18.28 -4.07
N GLY A 21 65.98 18.19 -5.29
CA GLY A 21 67.37 17.94 -5.63
C GLY A 21 67.92 19.06 -6.51
N GLU A 22 69.17 19.43 -6.29
CA GLU A 22 69.82 20.53 -7.00
C GLU A 22 71.23 20.14 -7.46
N VAL A 23 71.59 20.53 -8.68
CA VAL A 23 72.95 20.41 -9.21
C VAL A 23 73.29 21.74 -9.86
N TYR A 24 74.36 22.38 -9.42
CA TYR A 24 74.85 23.63 -9.99
C TYR A 24 76.35 23.58 -10.20
N LYS A 25 76.80 24.29 -11.23
CA LYS A 25 78.20 24.57 -11.50
C LYS A 25 78.31 25.97 -12.08
N ASP A 26 78.93 26.87 -11.32
CA ASP A 26 79.15 28.26 -11.71
C ASP A 26 77.87 28.91 -12.24
N SER A 27 77.83 29.29 -13.52
CA SER A 27 76.72 30.02 -14.11
C SER A 27 75.55 29.15 -14.61
N LEU A 28 75.53 27.86 -14.26
CA LEU A 28 74.44 26.93 -14.61
C LEU A 28 73.92 26.22 -13.35
N ALA A 29 72.60 26.24 -13.18
CA ALA A 29 71.91 25.54 -12.10
C ALA A 29 70.71 24.75 -12.64
N PHE A 30 70.52 23.55 -12.09
CA PHE A 30 69.40 22.67 -12.33
C PHE A 30 68.77 22.27 -11.01
N SER A 31 67.45 22.34 -10.92
CA SER A 31 66.68 21.81 -9.79
C SER A 31 65.52 20.96 -10.25
N GLY A 32 65.17 19.96 -9.44
CA GLY A 32 63.97 19.16 -9.61
C GLY A 32 63.29 19.00 -8.26
N ASN A 33 62.00 19.29 -8.19
CA ASN A 33 61.23 19.27 -6.95
C ASN A 33 59.99 18.40 -7.13
N TYR A 34 59.71 17.56 -6.14
CA TYR A 34 58.48 16.76 -6.07
C TYR A 34 57.61 17.26 -4.92
N TYR A 35 56.31 17.39 -5.18
CA TYR A 35 55.31 17.91 -4.27
C TYR A 35 54.22 16.88 -4.00
N PHE A 36 53.83 16.77 -2.74
CA PHE A 36 52.75 15.86 -2.32
C PHE A 36 51.90 16.49 -1.20
N PRO A 37 50.58 16.24 -1.20
CA PRO A 37 49.69 16.68 -0.14
C PRO A 37 50.01 16.01 1.19
N LEU A 38 50.05 16.80 2.26
CA LEU A 38 50.04 16.33 3.64
C LEU A 38 48.64 16.46 4.25
N THR A 39 47.82 17.39 3.77
CA THR A 39 46.38 17.46 4.07
C THR A 39 45.54 16.77 3.02
N GLY A 40 44.53 16.03 3.45
CA GLY A 40 43.51 15.44 2.57
C GLY A 40 42.53 16.47 2.00
N TRP A 41 41.51 15.94 1.32
CA TRP A 41 40.41 16.71 0.75
C TRP A 41 39.60 17.45 1.83
N LYS A 42 39.29 18.72 1.57
CA LYS A 42 38.45 19.58 2.42
C LYS A 42 37.49 20.37 1.54
N THR A 43 36.36 20.83 2.07
CA THR A 43 35.45 21.71 1.33
C THR A 43 36.21 22.91 0.79
N SER A 44 36.13 23.13 -0.53
CA SER A 44 36.77 24.28 -1.17
C SER A 44 36.02 25.56 -0.82
N ALA A 45 36.77 26.60 -0.50
CA ALA A 45 36.23 27.96 -0.35
C ALA A 45 36.29 28.77 -1.66
N VAL A 46 36.91 28.22 -2.71
CA VAL A 46 37.13 28.88 -4.01
C VAL A 46 36.18 28.35 -5.09
N HIS A 47 35.92 27.04 -5.09
CA HIS A 47 34.99 26.40 -6.02
C HIS A 47 33.80 25.80 -5.27
N GLU A 48 32.61 26.34 -5.51
CA GLU A 48 31.36 25.81 -4.93
C GLU A 48 31.17 24.33 -5.29
N LEU A 49 30.62 23.56 -4.34
CA LEU A 49 30.32 22.13 -4.50
C LEU A 49 31.55 21.26 -4.84
N HIS A 50 32.75 21.75 -4.55
CA HIS A 50 33.99 21.01 -4.69
C HIS A 50 34.70 20.85 -3.34
N ASP A 51 35.46 19.77 -3.22
CA ASP A 51 36.54 19.67 -2.25
C ASP A 51 37.86 20.05 -2.93
N GLU A 52 38.81 20.56 -2.17
CA GLU A 52 40.16 20.89 -2.61
C GLU A 52 41.24 20.24 -1.71
N ARG A 53 42.42 20.04 -2.28
CA ARG A 53 43.66 19.65 -1.58
C ARG A 53 44.88 20.04 -2.41
N PRO A 54 46.10 20.07 -1.84
CA PRO A 54 47.31 20.19 -2.64
C PRO A 54 47.40 19.08 -3.69
N ALA A 55 47.73 19.45 -4.92
CA ALA A 55 47.96 18.50 -5.99
C ALA A 55 49.32 17.81 -5.81
N TYR A 56 49.38 16.54 -6.22
CA TYR A 56 50.67 15.89 -6.46
C TYR A 56 51.28 16.49 -7.72
N GLY A 57 52.59 16.69 -7.75
CA GLY A 57 53.26 17.16 -8.96
C GLY A 57 54.77 17.25 -8.81
N PHE A 58 55.42 17.65 -9.88
CA PHE A 58 56.82 17.97 -9.87
C PHE A 58 57.13 19.15 -10.77
N ASP A 59 58.25 19.79 -10.51
CA ASP A 59 58.86 20.76 -11.42
C ASP A 59 60.33 20.43 -11.70
N LEU A 60 60.78 20.89 -12.86
CA LEU A 60 62.17 20.91 -13.29
C LEU A 60 62.51 22.33 -13.69
N ARG A 61 63.64 22.84 -13.22
CA ARG A 61 64.06 24.22 -13.47
C ARG A 61 65.51 24.26 -13.88
N THR A 62 65.80 25.09 -14.87
CA THR A 62 67.16 25.34 -15.36
C THR A 62 67.39 26.83 -15.40
N LYS A 63 68.44 27.31 -14.74
CA LYS A 63 68.86 28.70 -14.75
C LYS A 63 70.28 28.82 -15.28
N GLY A 64 70.48 29.70 -16.26
CA GLY A 64 71.78 29.94 -16.89
C GLY A 64 72.09 31.43 -16.97
N THR A 65 73.33 31.80 -16.63
CA THR A 65 73.87 33.16 -16.79
C THR A 65 75.03 33.11 -17.77
N LEU A 66 75.15 34.09 -18.67
CA LEU A 66 76.32 34.21 -19.53
C LEU A 66 77.46 34.90 -18.76
N PRO A 67 78.64 34.29 -18.61
CA PRO A 67 79.73 34.90 -17.83
C PRO A 67 80.16 36.29 -18.32
N ASP A 68 80.15 36.49 -19.64
CA ASP A 68 80.51 37.77 -20.27
C ASP A 68 79.40 38.83 -20.15
N PHE A 69 78.18 38.41 -19.81
CA PHE A 69 77.00 39.27 -19.64
C PHE A 69 76.27 38.94 -18.33
N PRO A 70 76.90 39.17 -17.16
CA PRO A 70 76.41 38.73 -15.85
C PRO A 70 75.12 39.43 -15.41
N TRP A 71 74.76 40.55 -16.06
CA TRP A 71 73.50 41.25 -15.84
C TRP A 71 72.27 40.48 -16.34
N PHE A 72 72.43 39.43 -17.16
CA PHE A 72 71.30 38.70 -17.74
C PHE A 72 71.38 37.19 -17.48
N SER A 73 70.25 36.62 -17.05
CA SER A 73 70.09 35.17 -16.91
C SER A 73 68.82 34.69 -17.62
N GLY A 74 68.87 33.49 -18.17
CA GLY A 74 67.71 32.78 -18.69
C GLY A 74 67.24 31.70 -17.71
N GLU A 75 65.93 31.54 -17.61
CA GLU A 75 65.28 30.48 -16.82
C GLU A 75 64.34 29.68 -17.71
N LEU A 76 64.40 28.35 -17.61
CA LEU A 76 63.47 27.42 -18.23
C LEU A 76 62.81 26.58 -17.15
N THR A 77 61.49 26.44 -17.20
CA THR A 77 60.71 25.67 -16.23
C THR A 77 59.82 24.66 -16.93
N TYR A 78 59.70 23.47 -16.35
CA TYR A 78 58.70 22.47 -16.74
C TYR A 78 57.99 21.97 -15.49
N GLU A 79 56.67 21.93 -15.51
CA GLU A 79 55.84 21.52 -14.38
C GLU A 79 54.79 20.50 -14.84
N GLN A 80 54.52 19.50 -14.01
CA GLN A 80 53.45 18.53 -14.23
C GLN A 80 52.76 18.23 -12.90
N TYR A 81 51.44 18.36 -12.88
CA TYR A 81 50.62 18.01 -11.72
C TYR A 81 49.59 16.95 -12.09
N TYR A 82 49.07 16.26 -11.08
CA TYR A 82 48.21 15.08 -11.24
C TYR A 82 46.88 15.25 -10.51
N GLY A 83 45.80 14.92 -11.22
CA GLY A 83 44.42 15.01 -10.76
C GLY A 83 43.45 15.25 -11.91
N ASP A 84 42.16 14.96 -11.70
CA ASP A 84 41.14 15.15 -12.73
C ASP A 84 40.78 16.62 -12.93
N LYS A 85 40.86 17.43 -11.87
CA LYS A 85 40.66 18.88 -11.91
C LYS A 85 41.78 19.54 -11.11
N VAL A 86 42.74 20.15 -11.80
CA VAL A 86 43.88 20.84 -11.16
C VAL A 86 43.99 22.23 -11.76
N ASP A 87 44.20 23.24 -10.91
CA ASP A 87 44.46 24.62 -11.33
C ASP A 87 45.95 24.92 -11.30
N LEU A 88 46.63 24.64 -12.41
CA LEU A 88 48.09 24.79 -12.50
C LEU A 88 48.55 26.26 -12.48
N LEU A 89 47.75 27.17 -13.06
CA LEU A 89 48.11 28.58 -13.19
C LEU A 89 47.52 29.46 -12.08
N GLY A 90 46.73 28.89 -11.16
CA GLY A 90 45.99 29.66 -10.15
C GLY A 90 44.95 30.61 -10.78
N SER A 91 44.45 30.25 -11.96
CA SER A 91 43.55 31.09 -12.78
C SER A 91 42.07 30.77 -12.58
N GLY A 92 41.76 29.70 -11.83
CA GLY A 92 40.43 29.08 -11.73
C GLY A 92 40.13 28.08 -12.86
N THR A 93 41.00 27.93 -13.86
CA THR A 93 40.82 26.99 -14.97
C THR A 93 41.28 25.60 -14.57
N LEU A 94 40.33 24.67 -14.46
CA LEU A 94 40.58 23.29 -14.04
C LEU A 94 40.92 22.40 -15.23
N SER A 95 42.05 21.70 -15.16
CA SER A 95 42.50 20.79 -16.21
C SER A 95 42.88 19.42 -15.64
N ARG A 96 42.76 18.37 -16.47
CA ARG A 96 43.16 17.01 -16.11
C ARG A 96 44.65 16.81 -16.36
N ASN A 97 45.37 16.40 -15.31
CA ASN A 97 46.82 16.18 -15.31
C ASN A 97 47.59 17.29 -16.08
N PRO A 98 47.45 18.56 -15.69
CA PRO A 98 47.99 19.68 -16.46
C PRO A 98 49.52 19.70 -16.39
N ARG A 99 50.11 20.24 -17.45
CA ARG A 99 51.54 20.50 -17.58
C ARG A 99 51.77 21.91 -18.07
N ALA A 100 52.87 22.51 -17.65
CA ALA A 100 53.28 23.83 -18.12
C ALA A 100 54.76 23.86 -18.47
N ALA A 101 55.10 24.62 -19.51
CA ALA A 101 56.46 24.98 -19.85
C ALA A 101 56.60 26.50 -19.76
N GLY A 102 57.69 26.98 -19.18
CA GLY A 102 57.95 28.40 -19.01
C GLY A 102 59.35 28.79 -19.42
N ALA A 103 59.48 30.04 -19.86
CA ALA A 103 60.76 30.68 -20.12
C ALA A 103 60.74 32.10 -19.53
N ALA A 104 61.82 32.51 -18.87
CA ALA A 104 61.96 33.85 -18.35
C ALA A 104 63.36 34.43 -18.60
N LEU A 105 63.39 35.74 -18.82
CA LEU A 105 64.59 36.56 -18.80
C LEU A 105 64.66 37.30 -17.46
N VAL A 106 65.83 37.25 -16.87
CA VAL A 106 66.14 37.89 -15.60
C VAL A 106 67.24 38.92 -15.83
N TRP A 107 67.00 40.16 -15.42
CA TRP A 107 67.92 41.28 -15.53
C TRP A 107 68.29 41.81 -14.15
N ASN A 108 69.59 41.83 -13.86
CA ASN A 108 70.15 42.29 -12.59
C ASN A 108 70.93 43.59 -12.85
N PRO A 109 70.29 44.78 -12.82
CA PRO A 109 71.01 46.03 -13.03
C PRO A 109 72.09 46.31 -11.98
N VAL A 110 71.85 45.86 -10.75
CA VAL A 110 72.76 45.97 -9.59
C VAL A 110 72.58 44.71 -8.72
N PRO A 111 73.56 44.32 -7.87
CA PRO A 111 73.42 43.11 -7.05
C PRO A 111 72.16 43.06 -6.17
N LEU A 112 71.70 44.22 -5.70
CA LEU A 112 70.51 44.34 -4.85
C LEU A 112 69.19 44.08 -5.59
N LEU A 113 69.12 44.26 -6.91
CA LEU A 113 67.87 44.30 -7.65
C LEU A 113 67.85 43.29 -8.79
N GLU A 114 66.74 42.58 -8.91
CA GLU A 114 66.46 41.67 -10.00
C GLU A 114 65.08 41.96 -10.59
N VAL A 115 65.04 42.10 -11.91
CA VAL A 115 63.81 42.27 -12.71
C VAL A 115 63.61 41.00 -13.52
N ARG A 116 62.46 40.36 -13.38
CA ARG A 116 62.10 39.13 -14.10
C ARG A 116 60.94 39.38 -15.03
N ALA A 117 61.07 38.93 -16.28
CA ALA A 117 60.00 38.91 -17.26
C ALA A 117 59.94 37.52 -17.91
N GLY A 118 58.79 36.87 -17.88
CA GLY A 118 58.64 35.51 -18.38
C GLY A 118 57.29 35.23 -18.96
N TYR A 119 57.18 34.03 -19.52
CA TYR A 119 55.95 33.51 -20.09
C TYR A 119 55.84 32.03 -19.75
N ARG A 120 54.65 31.59 -19.36
CA ARG A 120 54.32 30.21 -19.01
C ARG A 120 53.12 29.76 -19.84
N ASP A 121 53.27 28.63 -20.52
CA ASP A 121 52.21 28.00 -21.32
C ASP A 121 51.82 26.66 -20.71
N ALA A 122 50.53 26.50 -20.41
CA ALA A 122 49.94 25.28 -19.87
C ALA A 122 49.03 24.56 -20.88
N GLY A 123 49.15 24.89 -22.18
CA GLY A 123 48.34 24.33 -23.25
C GLY A 123 46.85 24.59 -23.01
N ASN A 124 46.07 23.53 -22.79
CA ASN A 124 44.63 23.63 -22.51
C ASN A 124 44.31 24.36 -21.19
N GLY A 125 45.29 24.48 -20.28
CA GLY A 125 45.17 25.27 -19.05
C GLY A 125 45.33 26.78 -19.26
N GLY A 126 45.66 27.22 -20.48
CA GLY A 126 45.90 28.62 -20.82
C GLY A 126 47.38 29.00 -20.76
N SER A 127 47.64 30.31 -20.81
CA SER A 127 48.99 30.85 -20.75
C SER A 127 49.04 32.13 -19.93
N GLN A 128 50.18 32.43 -19.33
CA GLN A 128 50.38 33.55 -18.43
C GLN A 128 51.69 34.27 -18.72
N ALA A 129 51.63 35.60 -18.82
CA ALA A 129 52.81 36.45 -18.77
C ALA A 129 53.16 36.77 -17.31
N GLU A 130 54.44 36.69 -16.97
CA GLU A 130 54.94 36.85 -15.61
C GLU A 130 55.90 38.04 -15.55
N GLY A 131 55.69 38.90 -14.56
CA GLY A 131 56.58 40.01 -14.23
C GLY A 131 56.90 39.99 -12.74
N GLY A 132 58.15 40.24 -12.37
CA GLY A 132 58.57 40.23 -10.97
C GLY A 132 59.69 41.21 -10.70
N LEU A 133 59.68 41.76 -9.49
CA LEU A 133 60.77 42.57 -8.94
C LEU A 133 61.24 41.90 -7.64
N ARG A 134 62.53 41.62 -7.53
CA ARG A 134 63.11 40.98 -6.35
C ARG A 134 64.25 41.83 -5.80
N VAL A 135 64.26 42.01 -4.49
CA VAL A 135 65.31 42.74 -3.76
C VAL A 135 66.16 41.72 -3.00
N ASN A 136 67.41 41.56 -3.43
CA ASN A 136 68.38 40.59 -2.90
C ASN A 136 69.37 41.29 -1.96
N TYR A 137 69.00 41.48 -0.70
CA TYR A 137 69.88 42.14 0.27
C TYR A 137 70.90 41.17 0.87
N SER A 138 72.18 41.47 0.68
CA SER A 138 73.30 40.68 1.22
C SER A 138 73.84 41.29 2.52
N PHE A 139 73.53 40.65 3.66
CA PHE A 139 74.07 41.07 4.96
C PHE A 139 75.60 40.98 4.99
N GLY A 140 76.24 42.01 5.54
CA GLY A 140 77.70 42.11 5.64
C GLY A 140 78.40 42.74 4.42
N THR A 141 77.66 43.07 3.36
CA THR A 141 78.18 43.83 2.20
C THR A 141 77.71 45.29 2.30
N PRO A 142 78.58 46.30 2.18
CA PRO A 142 78.17 47.70 2.19
C PRO A 142 77.09 48.00 1.14
N LEU A 143 76.07 48.81 1.50
CA LEU A 143 74.97 49.11 0.58
C LEU A 143 75.45 49.70 -0.75
N HIS A 144 76.49 50.54 -0.73
CA HIS A 144 77.03 51.14 -1.95
C HIS A 144 77.62 50.10 -2.92
N GLU A 145 78.17 48.99 -2.41
CA GLU A 145 78.64 47.89 -3.26
C GLU A 145 77.47 47.11 -3.87
N GLN A 146 76.36 46.97 -3.14
CA GLN A 146 75.15 46.28 -3.63
C GLN A 146 74.34 47.12 -4.63
N LEU A 147 74.61 48.43 -4.71
CA LEU A 147 74.01 49.37 -5.67
C LEU A 147 74.93 49.70 -6.84
N ASP A 148 76.12 49.12 -6.91
CA ASP A 148 77.07 49.34 -8.01
C ASP A 148 76.88 48.25 -9.08
N TYR A 149 76.52 48.66 -10.30
CA TYR A 149 76.30 47.74 -11.42
C TYR A 149 77.56 46.95 -11.80
N ARG A 150 78.75 47.44 -11.45
CA ARG A 150 80.04 46.78 -11.71
C ARG A 150 80.27 45.57 -10.82
N ASN A 151 79.53 45.48 -9.72
CA ASN A 151 79.60 44.35 -8.78
C ASN A 151 78.62 43.23 -9.15
N VAL A 152 77.88 43.36 -10.26
CA VAL A 152 77.09 42.26 -10.83
C VAL A 152 78.05 41.27 -11.47
N GLY A 153 78.26 40.15 -10.79
CA GLY A 153 79.09 39.04 -11.28
C GLY A 153 78.26 37.82 -11.63
N ALA A 154 78.79 36.97 -12.52
CA ALA A 154 78.17 35.70 -12.81
C ALA A 154 78.15 34.81 -11.55
N PRO A 155 77.12 33.97 -11.36
CA PRO A 155 77.05 33.08 -10.21
C PRO A 155 78.26 32.14 -10.17
N SER A 156 78.80 31.96 -8.96
CA SER A 156 79.84 30.98 -8.65
C SER A 156 79.27 29.85 -7.80
N ASN A 157 79.99 28.74 -7.66
CA ASN A 157 79.61 27.68 -6.71
C ASN A 157 79.40 28.20 -5.28
N THR A 158 80.20 29.18 -4.83
CA THR A 158 80.06 29.80 -3.50
C THR A 158 78.77 30.61 -3.38
N THR A 159 78.40 31.33 -4.45
CA THR A 159 77.15 32.10 -4.53
C THR A 159 75.95 31.16 -4.55
N ASN A 160 75.96 30.15 -5.43
CA ASN A 160 74.88 29.18 -5.56
C ASN A 160 74.66 28.39 -4.27
N ARG A 161 75.71 28.11 -3.50
CA ARG A 161 75.59 27.44 -2.18
C ARG A 161 74.74 28.21 -1.17
N ARG A 162 74.56 29.52 -1.36
CA ARG A 162 73.80 30.40 -0.46
C ARG A 162 72.49 30.88 -1.09
N ALA A 163 72.22 30.52 -2.34
CA ALA A 163 70.98 30.90 -3.01
C ALA A 163 69.77 30.22 -2.34
N PHE A 164 68.62 30.86 -2.42
CA PHE A 164 67.36 30.21 -2.08
C PHE A 164 67.12 29.02 -3.03
N VAL A 165 66.47 27.98 -2.52
CA VAL A 165 66.10 26.80 -3.30
C VAL A 165 65.17 27.23 -4.44
N ASP A 166 65.47 26.80 -5.66
CA ASP A 166 64.61 27.10 -6.82
C ASP A 166 63.52 26.03 -6.95
N ARG A 167 62.29 26.42 -6.59
CA ARG A 167 61.08 25.59 -6.50
C ARG A 167 59.82 26.45 -6.66
N ASN A 168 58.69 25.81 -6.93
CA ASN A 168 57.38 26.47 -6.84
C ASN A 168 56.95 26.63 -5.36
N TYR A 169 56.92 27.87 -4.89
CA TYR A 169 56.50 28.22 -3.52
C TYR A 169 54.98 28.23 -3.35
N ASP A 170 54.23 28.35 -4.45
CA ASP A 170 52.77 28.36 -4.43
C ASP A 170 52.22 26.93 -4.44
N ILE A 171 51.20 26.70 -3.61
CA ILE A 171 50.55 25.40 -3.49
C ILE A 171 49.53 25.27 -4.63
N VAL A 172 49.89 24.51 -5.67
CA VAL A 172 48.95 24.12 -6.73
C VAL A 172 47.88 23.19 -6.16
N MET A 173 46.61 23.51 -6.42
CA MET A 173 45.45 22.83 -5.85
C MET A 173 44.81 21.86 -6.85
N ALA A 174 44.38 20.71 -6.34
CA ALA A 174 43.49 19.78 -7.02
C ALA A 174 42.10 19.89 -6.41
N TYR A 175 41.09 19.68 -7.25
CA TYR A 175 39.67 19.79 -6.96
C TYR A 175 38.95 18.48 -7.29
N ARG A 176 37.85 18.21 -6.59
CA ARG A 176 36.90 17.16 -6.95
C ARG A 176 35.50 17.61 -6.62
N GLU A 177 34.52 17.19 -7.41
CA GLU A 177 33.12 17.44 -7.06
C GLU A 177 32.74 16.69 -5.78
N GLN A 178 31.92 17.33 -4.95
CA GLN A 178 31.36 16.69 -3.78
C GLN A 178 30.35 15.63 -4.19
N ALA A 179 30.28 14.55 -3.42
CA ALA A 179 29.28 13.52 -3.68
C ALA A 179 27.86 14.10 -3.52
N SER A 180 26.97 13.68 -4.42
CA SER A 180 25.54 13.90 -4.26
C SER A 180 25.07 13.36 -2.91
N LYS A 181 24.24 14.13 -2.25
CA LYS A 181 23.60 13.77 -0.99
C LYS A 181 22.15 14.20 -1.09
N ILE A 182 21.25 13.22 -1.04
CA ILE A 182 19.81 13.42 -1.13
C ILE A 182 19.19 12.79 0.11
N ARG A 183 18.34 13.56 0.81
CA ARG A 183 17.52 13.06 1.91
C ARG A 183 16.06 13.38 1.61
N ILE A 184 15.22 12.35 1.58
CA ILE A 184 13.78 12.46 1.35
C ILE A 184 13.07 12.27 2.70
N THR A 185 12.13 13.15 3.00
CA THR A 185 11.25 13.02 4.18
C THR A 185 9.81 13.15 3.72
N ALA A 186 8.97 12.19 4.10
CA ALA A 186 7.53 12.22 3.84
C ALA A 186 6.81 11.64 5.06
N MET A 187 5.64 12.19 5.38
CA MET A 187 4.85 11.73 6.52
C MET A 187 3.92 10.58 6.12
N PRO A 188 3.63 9.64 7.04
CA PRO A 188 2.51 8.72 6.90
C PRO A 188 1.22 9.43 6.54
N VAL A 189 0.39 8.79 5.73
CA VAL A 189 -0.90 9.32 5.30
C VAL A 189 -2.01 8.42 5.82
N SER A 190 -3.12 9.02 6.26
CA SER A 190 -4.30 8.26 6.64
C SER A 190 -5.57 9.00 6.25
N GLY A 191 -6.59 8.27 5.84
CA GLY A 191 -7.89 8.86 5.52
C GLY A 191 -8.97 7.84 5.24
N LEU A 192 -10.16 8.35 4.94
CA LEU A 192 -11.31 7.51 4.58
C LEU A 192 -11.24 7.11 3.11
N SER A 193 -11.75 5.93 2.78
CA SER A 193 -11.81 5.44 1.40
C SER A 193 -12.52 6.43 0.48
N GLY A 194 -11.98 6.70 -0.70
CA GLY A 194 -12.56 7.61 -1.69
C GLY A 194 -12.27 9.10 -1.45
N THR A 195 -11.68 9.47 -0.31
CA THR A 195 -11.34 10.87 -0.01
C THR A 195 -10.05 11.32 -0.69
N LEU A 196 -10.00 12.61 -1.07
CA LEU A 196 -8.78 13.26 -1.53
C LEU A 196 -7.92 13.68 -0.34
N VAL A 197 -6.68 13.21 -0.30
CA VAL A 197 -5.65 13.63 0.66
C VAL A 197 -4.48 14.28 -0.07
N THR A 198 -3.69 15.09 0.63
CA THR A 198 -2.51 15.75 0.05
C THR A 198 -1.24 14.99 0.45
N LEU A 199 -0.48 14.54 -0.54
CA LEU A 199 0.88 14.09 -0.37
C LEU A 199 1.83 15.28 -0.40
N MET A 200 2.72 15.37 0.58
CA MET A 200 3.85 16.30 0.55
C MET A 200 5.10 15.61 1.05
N ALA A 201 6.14 15.62 0.22
CA ALA A 201 7.49 15.23 0.59
C ALA A 201 8.42 16.44 0.57
N THR A 202 9.45 16.41 1.41
CA THR A 202 10.56 17.36 1.39
C THR A 202 11.84 16.65 0.99
N VAL A 203 12.65 17.32 0.17
CA VAL A 203 13.92 16.80 -0.33
C VAL A 203 15.02 17.81 -0.01
N ASP A 204 15.98 17.37 0.80
CA ASP A 204 17.23 18.08 1.03
C ASP A 204 18.29 17.47 0.10
N SER A 205 18.76 18.24 -0.87
CA SER A 205 19.70 17.79 -1.89
C SER A 205 20.82 18.80 -2.11
N ARG A 206 22.05 18.30 -2.22
CA ARG A 206 23.22 19.13 -2.59
C ARG A 206 23.10 19.70 -4.00
N TYR A 207 22.57 18.92 -4.93
CA TYR A 207 22.39 19.31 -6.32
C TYR A 207 20.90 19.46 -6.65
N PRO A 208 20.52 20.34 -7.60
CA PRO A 208 19.14 20.50 -8.01
C PRO A 208 18.48 19.17 -8.40
N ILE A 209 17.21 18.99 -8.00
CA ILE A 209 16.41 17.82 -8.39
C ILE A 209 15.84 18.04 -9.80
N GLU A 210 16.02 17.06 -10.67
CA GLU A 210 15.55 17.10 -12.06
C GLU A 210 14.34 16.19 -12.30
N LYS A 211 14.22 15.11 -11.52
CA LYS A 211 13.14 14.13 -11.69
C LYS A 211 12.56 13.69 -10.34
N VAL A 212 11.24 13.55 -10.29
CA VAL A 212 10.49 13.02 -9.15
C VAL A 212 9.51 11.97 -9.64
N GLU A 213 9.43 10.82 -8.96
CA GLU A 213 8.58 9.70 -9.36
C GLU A 213 7.94 9.07 -8.12
N TRP A 214 6.61 9.13 -8.01
CA TRP A 214 5.87 8.32 -7.05
C TRP A 214 5.72 6.89 -7.57
N SER A 215 5.81 5.92 -6.67
CA SER A 215 5.67 4.48 -6.93
C SER A 215 5.08 3.79 -5.70
N GLY A 216 4.53 2.59 -5.84
CA GLY A 216 3.87 1.90 -4.73
C GLY A 216 2.75 0.96 -5.20
N ASP A 217 1.80 0.70 -4.32
CA ASP A 217 0.62 -0.12 -4.62
C ASP A 217 -0.23 0.50 -5.72
N ALA A 218 -0.75 -0.33 -6.63
CA ALA A 218 -1.41 0.11 -7.86
C ALA A 218 -2.68 0.92 -7.57
N GLU A 219 -3.40 0.56 -6.52
CA GLU A 219 -4.62 1.22 -6.04
C GLU A 219 -4.35 2.68 -5.65
N LEU A 220 -3.19 2.96 -5.05
CA LEU A 220 -2.77 4.32 -4.72
C LEU A 220 -2.31 5.08 -5.97
N LEU A 221 -1.55 4.43 -6.85
CA LEU A 221 -1.07 5.08 -8.08
C LEU A 221 -2.22 5.45 -9.02
N ALA A 222 -3.30 4.67 -9.05
CA ALA A 222 -4.51 5.00 -9.81
C ALA A 222 -5.22 6.27 -9.29
N GLY A 223 -5.11 6.57 -7.99
CA GLY A 223 -5.69 7.76 -7.37
C GLY A 223 -4.79 9.00 -7.38
N LEU A 224 -3.52 8.85 -7.79
CA LEU A 224 -2.53 9.93 -7.78
C LEU A 224 -2.84 10.98 -8.85
N GLN A 225 -2.99 12.23 -8.44
CA GLN A 225 -3.42 13.32 -9.33
C GLN A 225 -2.28 13.89 -10.18
N LEU A 226 -1.06 13.92 -9.63
CA LEU A 226 0.10 14.50 -10.28
C LEU A 226 1.36 13.65 -10.04
N GLN A 227 1.93 13.14 -11.13
CA GLN A 227 3.28 12.56 -11.15
C GLN A 227 4.31 13.65 -11.42
N GLY A 228 5.57 13.44 -11.02
CA GLY A 228 6.63 14.41 -11.31
C GLY A 228 6.78 15.54 -10.30
N SER A 229 6.00 15.54 -9.22
CA SER A 229 6.00 16.60 -8.19
C SER A 229 6.22 16.03 -6.79
N LEU A 230 6.91 16.80 -5.94
CA LEU A 230 7.07 16.49 -4.50
C LEU A 230 5.75 16.58 -3.72
N GLY A 231 4.79 17.34 -4.25
CA GLY A 231 3.43 17.47 -3.73
C GLY A 231 2.40 17.01 -4.75
N SER A 232 1.41 16.25 -4.31
CA SER A 232 0.36 15.71 -5.18
C SER A 232 -0.93 15.48 -4.39
N GLY A 233 -2.08 15.54 -5.06
CA GLY A 233 -3.32 15.00 -4.52
C GLY A 233 -3.34 13.48 -4.69
N LEU A 234 -3.91 12.76 -3.73
CA LEU A 234 -4.13 11.32 -3.79
C LEU A 234 -5.57 11.02 -3.40
N ILE A 235 -6.36 10.49 -4.33
CA ILE A 235 -7.67 9.92 -4.00
C ILE A 235 -7.41 8.54 -3.40
N LEU A 236 -7.79 8.33 -2.14
CA LEU A 236 -7.62 7.04 -1.48
C LEU A 236 -8.54 6.01 -2.12
N PRO A 237 -8.07 4.75 -2.29
CA PRO A 237 -8.85 3.72 -2.94
C PRO A 237 -10.13 3.41 -2.17
N GLN A 238 -11.15 3.01 -2.91
CA GLN A 238 -12.40 2.57 -2.32
C GLN A 238 -12.19 1.17 -1.73
N LEU A 239 -12.45 1.02 -0.43
CA LEU A 239 -12.31 -0.27 0.23
C LEU A 239 -13.56 -1.14 -0.01
N PRO A 240 -13.39 -2.47 -0.16
CA PRO A 240 -14.50 -3.41 -0.17
C PRO A 240 -15.32 -3.33 1.12
N LEU A 241 -16.64 -3.47 1.01
CA LEU A 241 -17.58 -3.40 2.15
C LEU A 241 -17.33 -4.45 3.23
N THR A 242 -16.54 -5.49 2.92
CA THR A 242 -16.13 -6.57 3.81
C THR A 242 -15.00 -6.19 4.77
N VAL A 243 -14.28 -5.09 4.53
CA VAL A 243 -13.16 -4.65 5.37
C VAL A 243 -13.67 -3.97 6.64
N THR A 244 -13.04 -4.28 7.79
CA THR A 244 -13.40 -3.70 9.10
C THR A 244 -12.29 -2.87 9.76
N ASP A 245 -11.03 -3.29 9.68
CA ASP A 245 -9.92 -2.66 10.44
C ASP A 245 -9.09 -1.63 9.62
N GLY A 246 -9.56 -1.35 8.39
CA GLY A 246 -8.83 -0.60 7.38
C GLY A 246 -7.72 -1.41 6.72
N GLN A 247 -7.18 -0.88 5.63
CA GLN A 247 -6.11 -1.49 4.85
C GLN A 247 -4.89 -0.57 4.83
N GLU A 248 -3.70 -1.16 4.96
CA GLU A 248 -2.46 -0.43 4.72
C GLU A 248 -1.92 -0.67 3.32
N TYR A 249 -1.45 0.43 2.73
CA TYR A 249 -0.77 0.47 1.44
C TYR A 249 0.59 1.14 1.60
N SER A 250 1.39 1.08 0.55
CA SER A 250 2.79 1.51 0.51
C SER A 250 3.01 2.46 -0.66
N LEU A 251 3.55 3.64 -0.36
CA LEU A 251 4.11 4.56 -1.35
C LEU A 251 5.60 4.74 -1.13
N TYR A 252 6.26 5.11 -2.21
CA TYR A 252 7.67 5.45 -2.26
C TYR A 252 7.85 6.62 -3.21
N LEU A 253 8.78 7.51 -2.85
CA LEU A 253 9.18 8.62 -3.71
C LEU A 253 10.61 8.39 -4.17
N THR A 254 10.81 8.37 -5.49
CA THR A 254 12.15 8.35 -6.08
C THR A 254 12.48 9.72 -6.65
N VAL A 255 13.64 10.27 -6.33
CA VAL A 255 14.13 11.52 -6.91
C VAL A 255 15.49 11.33 -7.56
N THR A 256 15.75 12.09 -8.62
CA THR A 256 17.04 12.11 -9.33
C THR A 256 17.54 13.55 -9.39
N ASP A 257 18.80 13.77 -8.98
CA ASP A 257 19.44 15.07 -9.09
C ASP A 257 20.13 15.30 -10.45
N SER A 258 20.64 16.51 -10.66
CA SER A 258 21.37 16.90 -11.88
C SER A 258 22.74 16.24 -12.07
N ARG A 259 23.15 15.36 -11.15
CA ARG A 259 24.31 14.48 -11.30
C ARG A 259 23.91 13.04 -11.63
N GLY A 260 22.61 12.79 -11.84
CA GLY A 260 22.06 11.47 -12.13
C GLY A 260 21.96 10.57 -10.91
N THR A 261 22.20 11.09 -9.70
CA THR A 261 22.08 10.31 -8.48
C THR A 261 20.61 10.10 -8.17
N ARG A 262 20.20 8.84 -8.11
CA ARG A 262 18.81 8.42 -7.86
C ARG A 262 18.69 7.85 -6.45
N VAL A 263 17.76 8.38 -5.65
CA VAL A 263 17.47 7.91 -4.30
C VAL A 263 15.96 7.68 -4.15
N THR A 264 15.60 6.54 -3.55
CA THR A 264 14.22 6.21 -3.20
C THR A 264 14.02 6.40 -1.70
N SER A 265 12.88 6.92 -1.29
CA SER A 265 12.53 7.10 0.11
C SER A 265 12.38 5.75 0.83
N GLU A 266 12.39 5.79 2.15
CA GLU A 266 11.77 4.73 2.95
C GLU A 266 10.28 4.60 2.62
N ARG A 267 9.66 3.49 3.04
CA ARG A 267 8.22 3.24 2.86
C ARG A 267 7.42 4.37 3.50
N ILE A 268 6.51 4.95 2.72
CA ILE A 268 5.50 5.92 3.15
C ILE A 268 4.20 5.14 3.35
N PRO A 269 3.83 4.79 4.59
CA PRO A 269 2.62 4.04 4.85
C PRO A 269 1.38 4.91 4.58
N VAL A 270 0.40 4.32 3.89
CA VAL A 270 -0.91 4.93 3.67
C VAL A 270 -1.97 4.03 4.29
N ARG A 271 -2.63 4.50 5.34
CA ARG A 271 -3.70 3.76 6.01
C ARG A 271 -5.07 4.26 5.56
N VAL A 272 -5.83 3.38 4.92
CA VAL A 272 -7.19 3.68 4.46
C VAL A 272 -8.17 2.99 5.38
N THR A 273 -9.17 3.72 5.87
CA THR A 273 -10.28 3.16 6.64
C THR A 273 -11.59 3.33 5.89
N GLN A 274 -12.56 2.48 6.20
CA GLN A 274 -13.88 2.57 5.57
C GLN A 274 -14.53 3.92 5.86
N ASP A 275 -15.14 4.54 4.85
CA ASP A 275 -16.06 5.65 5.08
C ASP A 275 -17.42 5.09 5.53
N GLU A 276 -17.74 5.27 6.80
CA GLU A 276 -18.98 4.82 7.43
C GLU A 276 -20.25 5.48 6.86
N THR A 277 -20.11 6.63 6.18
CA THR A 277 -21.22 7.31 5.50
C THR A 277 -21.42 6.85 4.06
N SER A 278 -20.48 6.07 3.53
CA SER A 278 -20.52 5.57 2.14
C SER A 278 -21.37 4.32 1.94
N PHE A 279 -21.96 3.76 3.00
CA PHE A 279 -22.83 2.60 2.90
C PHE A 279 -23.91 2.63 4.00
N ARG A 280 -25.02 1.94 3.75
CA ARG A 280 -26.04 1.64 4.76
C ARG A 280 -25.94 0.20 5.22
N SER A 281 -26.36 -0.08 6.45
CA SER A 281 -26.46 -1.45 6.96
C SER A 281 -27.92 -1.79 7.27
N TRP A 282 -28.35 -3.01 6.92
CA TRP A 282 -29.72 -3.47 7.17
C TRP A 282 -29.82 -5.00 7.23
N ILE A 283 -31.00 -5.50 7.64
CA ILE A 283 -31.31 -6.93 7.71
C ILE A 283 -32.12 -7.33 6.47
N ASN A 284 -31.62 -8.29 5.71
CA ASN A 284 -32.34 -8.86 4.56
C ASN A 284 -32.81 -10.29 4.88
N VAL A 285 -34.12 -10.53 4.87
CA VAL A 285 -34.68 -11.86 5.11
C VAL A 285 -34.82 -12.60 3.78
N ILE A 286 -34.38 -13.86 3.74
CA ILE A 286 -34.16 -14.60 2.47
C ILE A 286 -34.95 -15.90 2.34
N ASN A 287 -35.97 -16.09 3.17
CA ASN A 287 -36.87 -17.23 3.03
C ASN A 287 -37.60 -17.19 1.68
N ASP A 288 -37.75 -18.32 0.99
CA ASP A 288 -38.41 -18.41 -0.33
C ASP A 288 -39.84 -17.84 -0.36
N ASP A 289 -40.54 -17.86 0.78
CA ASP A 289 -41.91 -17.37 0.92
C ASP A 289 -42.00 -15.94 1.49
N VAL A 290 -40.88 -15.22 1.59
CA VAL A 290 -40.86 -13.85 2.10
C VAL A 290 -41.57 -12.90 1.13
N GLN A 291 -42.43 -12.05 1.68
CA GLN A 291 -43.06 -10.92 0.99
C GLN A 291 -42.66 -9.63 1.71
N VAL A 292 -42.79 -8.49 1.04
CA VAL A 292 -42.54 -7.17 1.66
C VAL A 292 -43.84 -6.37 1.63
N GLU A 293 -44.43 -6.14 2.80
CA GLU A 293 -45.65 -5.35 2.97
C GLU A 293 -45.38 -4.18 3.91
N ASP A 294 -45.68 -2.95 3.47
CA ASP A 294 -45.45 -1.71 4.23
C ASP A 294 -44.04 -1.60 4.83
N GLY A 295 -43.02 -2.10 4.10
CA GLY A 295 -41.62 -2.09 4.52
C GLY A 295 -41.24 -3.15 5.57
N ASN A 296 -42.14 -4.08 5.90
CA ASN A 296 -41.85 -5.21 6.78
C ASN A 296 -41.73 -6.50 5.97
N PHE A 297 -40.83 -7.40 6.39
CA PHE A 297 -40.78 -8.75 5.85
C PHE A 297 -41.95 -9.55 6.39
N VAL A 298 -42.76 -10.14 5.52
CA VAL A 298 -43.89 -11.00 5.87
C VAL A 298 -43.55 -12.42 5.46
N ILE A 299 -43.64 -13.33 6.42
CA ILE A 299 -43.39 -14.74 6.19
C ILE A 299 -44.65 -15.52 6.57
N SER A 300 -45.06 -16.40 5.67
CA SER A 300 -46.22 -17.26 5.89
C SER A 300 -45.86 -18.33 6.92
N THR A 301 -46.64 -18.45 7.99
CA THR A 301 -46.43 -19.51 8.99
C THR A 301 -47.55 -20.55 8.93
N PRO A 302 -47.24 -21.84 8.74
CA PRO A 302 -48.16 -22.89 9.18
C PRO A 302 -48.06 -22.96 10.71
N LEU A 303 -49.10 -22.52 11.43
CA LEU A 303 -49.15 -22.68 12.90
C LEU A 303 -50.33 -23.56 13.35
N PRO A 304 -50.33 -24.89 13.12
CA PRO A 304 -50.89 -25.76 14.13
C PRO A 304 -49.95 -25.76 15.34
N ALA A 305 -50.50 -25.65 16.55
CA ALA A 305 -49.73 -25.78 17.79
C ALA A 305 -48.98 -27.13 17.80
N GLY A 306 -47.63 -27.13 17.80
CA GLY A 306 -46.82 -28.35 17.72
C GLY A 306 -45.41 -28.18 17.12
N GLU A 307 -44.57 -29.20 17.27
CA GLU A 307 -43.09 -29.15 17.41
C GLU A 307 -42.22 -28.73 16.21
N GLU A 308 -42.72 -28.46 15.00
CA GLU A 308 -41.80 -28.27 13.84
C GLU A 308 -41.27 -26.82 13.66
N GLY A 309 -41.99 -25.79 14.14
CA GLY A 309 -41.57 -24.39 14.02
C GLY A 309 -41.27 -23.94 12.59
N LYS A 310 -40.68 -22.74 12.43
CA LYS A 310 -40.19 -22.23 11.15
C LYS A 310 -38.79 -21.66 11.29
N VAL A 311 -37.90 -22.02 10.37
CA VAL A 311 -36.56 -21.45 10.30
C VAL A 311 -36.60 -20.16 9.49
N ILE A 312 -36.21 -19.05 10.11
CA ILE A 312 -36.01 -17.77 9.45
C ILE A 312 -34.53 -17.63 9.11
N GLU A 313 -34.24 -17.36 7.84
CA GLU A 313 -32.89 -17.14 7.32
C GLU A 313 -32.73 -15.68 6.91
N TRP A 314 -31.60 -15.05 7.28
CA TRP A 314 -31.38 -13.62 7.02
C TRP A 314 -29.90 -13.26 6.90
N HIS A 315 -29.61 -12.15 6.21
CA HIS A 315 -28.28 -11.55 6.08
C HIS A 315 -28.20 -10.24 6.87
N TYR A 316 -27.04 -9.99 7.48
CA TYR A 316 -26.59 -8.63 7.75
C TYR A 316 -25.93 -8.09 6.49
N VAL A 317 -26.49 -7.04 5.91
CA VAL A 317 -26.05 -6.47 4.62
C VAL A 317 -25.44 -5.10 4.86
N ARG A 318 -24.25 -4.87 4.28
CA ARG A 318 -23.74 -3.52 3.98
C ARG A 318 -23.97 -3.26 2.50
N GLU A 319 -24.50 -2.10 2.17
CA GLU A 319 -24.88 -1.75 0.79
C GLU A 319 -24.46 -0.32 0.49
N ARG A 320 -23.74 -0.15 -0.61
CA ARG A 320 -23.42 1.17 -1.20
C ARG A 320 -24.35 1.48 -2.37
N SER A 321 -24.72 0.48 -3.15
CA SER A 321 -25.72 0.54 -4.23
C SER A 321 -26.37 -0.83 -4.44
N GLU A 322 -27.41 -0.92 -5.28
CA GLU A 322 -28.07 -2.20 -5.62
C GLU A 322 -27.08 -3.23 -6.20
N GLU A 323 -26.03 -2.77 -6.89
CA GLU A 323 -25.00 -3.62 -7.49
C GLU A 323 -23.79 -3.85 -6.55
N GLU A 324 -23.60 -2.98 -5.55
CA GLU A 324 -22.48 -3.05 -4.61
C GLU A 324 -22.97 -3.24 -3.17
N TRP A 325 -23.09 -4.50 -2.78
CA TRP A 325 -23.44 -4.91 -1.43
C TRP A 325 -22.62 -6.12 -0.98
N ALA A 326 -22.54 -6.33 0.33
CA ALA A 326 -21.89 -7.47 0.93
C ALA A 326 -22.70 -8.00 2.12
N SER A 327 -22.76 -9.32 2.24
CA SER A 327 -23.28 -9.99 3.44
C SER A 327 -22.13 -10.30 4.38
N LEU A 328 -22.28 -9.94 5.65
CA LEU A 328 -21.22 -10.06 6.65
C LEU A 328 -21.71 -10.81 7.87
N LYS A 329 -20.78 -11.40 8.62
CA LYS A 329 -21.06 -12.04 9.90
C LYS A 329 -21.40 -10.98 10.96
N PRO A 330 -22.65 -10.91 11.47
CA PRO A 330 -23.00 -9.95 12.50
C PRO A 330 -22.49 -10.36 13.89
N ARG A 331 -22.56 -9.41 14.83
CA ARG A 331 -22.32 -9.61 16.26
C ARG A 331 -23.50 -9.11 17.08
N HIS A 332 -23.55 -9.48 18.37
CA HIS A 332 -24.60 -9.06 19.30
C HIS A 332 -26.04 -9.33 18.80
N ILE A 333 -26.26 -10.51 18.23
CA ILE A 333 -27.55 -10.90 17.68
C ILE A 333 -28.55 -11.11 18.83
N LYS A 334 -29.74 -10.51 18.71
CA LYS A 334 -30.83 -10.64 19.68
C LYS A 334 -32.15 -10.87 18.93
N TYR A 335 -32.91 -11.84 19.40
CA TYR A 335 -34.25 -12.17 18.89
C TYR A 335 -35.28 -11.88 19.97
N GLN A 336 -36.31 -11.09 19.63
CA GLN A 336 -37.37 -10.70 20.56
C GLN A 336 -38.74 -10.71 19.87
N SER A 337 -39.81 -10.71 20.67
CA SER A 337 -41.18 -10.48 20.21
C SER A 337 -41.88 -9.57 21.20
N ASP A 338 -42.66 -8.62 20.68
CA ASP A 338 -43.56 -7.79 21.48
C ASP A 338 -44.83 -8.55 21.89
N THR A 339 -45.16 -9.64 21.16
CA THR A 339 -46.30 -10.51 21.46
C THR A 339 -45.83 -11.80 22.15
N PRO A 340 -46.43 -12.17 23.30
CA PRO A 340 -46.24 -13.50 23.88
C PRO A 340 -46.63 -14.58 22.87
N GLY A 341 -46.00 -15.76 22.97
CA GLY A 341 -46.33 -16.91 22.11
C GLY A 341 -45.25 -17.31 21.11
N LEU A 342 -44.09 -16.64 21.10
CA LEU A 342 -42.92 -17.08 20.31
C LEU A 342 -41.77 -17.53 21.23
N ALA A 343 -41.15 -18.65 20.88
CA ALA A 343 -39.80 -18.99 21.33
C ALA A 343 -38.83 -18.97 20.16
N PHE A 344 -37.59 -18.64 20.49
CA PHE A 344 -36.50 -18.46 19.55
C PHE A 344 -35.34 -19.37 19.93
N LYS A 345 -34.87 -20.16 18.96
CA LYS A 345 -33.65 -20.93 19.10
C LYS A 345 -32.70 -20.53 17.97
N ALA A 346 -31.64 -19.81 18.33
CA ALA A 346 -30.58 -19.48 17.38
C ALA A 346 -29.93 -20.78 16.87
N LEU A 347 -29.91 -20.96 15.55
CA LEU A 347 -29.28 -22.10 14.90
C LEU A 347 -27.84 -21.79 14.43
N GLY A 348 -27.44 -20.52 14.51
CA GLY A 348 -26.14 -20.01 14.11
C GLY A 348 -26.02 -19.79 12.60
N GLY A 349 -24.99 -19.03 12.23
CA GLY A 349 -24.73 -18.67 10.85
C GLY A 349 -23.80 -19.61 10.10
N THR A 350 -23.98 -19.66 8.78
CA THR A 350 -23.13 -20.40 7.83
C THR A 350 -22.91 -19.59 6.58
N GLU A 351 -21.74 -19.68 5.97
CA GLU A 351 -21.46 -19.09 4.67
C GLU A 351 -22.08 -19.95 3.56
N ARG A 352 -22.84 -19.32 2.65
CA ARG A 352 -23.45 -19.94 1.46
C ARG A 352 -23.22 -19.02 0.27
N ASP A 353 -22.59 -19.54 -0.78
CA ASP A 353 -22.31 -18.79 -2.02
C ASP A 353 -21.62 -17.44 -1.82
N GLY A 354 -20.70 -17.34 -0.84
CA GLY A 354 -19.99 -16.10 -0.51
C GLY A 354 -20.77 -15.11 0.36
N HIS A 355 -21.95 -15.48 0.85
CA HIS A 355 -22.78 -14.68 1.74
C HIS A 355 -22.97 -15.35 3.10
N TRP A 356 -22.90 -14.58 4.18
CA TRP A 356 -23.14 -15.08 5.53
C TRP A 356 -24.64 -15.11 5.84
N VAL A 357 -25.18 -16.30 6.11
CA VAL A 357 -26.61 -16.49 6.41
C VAL A 357 -26.76 -16.85 7.87
N GLU A 358 -27.46 -16.01 8.63
CA GLU A 358 -27.89 -16.31 10.00
C GLU A 358 -29.25 -17.01 10.02
N ARG A 359 -29.44 -17.88 11.02
CA ARG A 359 -30.63 -18.72 11.12
C ARG A 359 -31.20 -18.76 12.53
N VAL A 360 -32.52 -18.64 12.62
CA VAL A 360 -33.26 -18.78 13.87
C VAL A 360 -34.48 -19.66 13.67
N LEU A 361 -34.63 -20.67 14.52
CA LEU A 361 -35.85 -21.45 14.61
C LEU A 361 -36.85 -20.67 15.48
N VAL A 362 -38.01 -20.39 14.92
CA VAL A 362 -39.13 -19.71 15.57
C VAL A 362 -40.24 -20.72 15.81
N THR A 363 -40.65 -20.91 17.06
CA THR A 363 -41.70 -21.86 17.45
C THR A 363 -42.85 -21.13 18.13
N HIS A 364 -44.09 -21.48 17.78
CA HIS A 364 -45.29 -20.94 18.41
C HIS A 364 -45.64 -21.73 19.68
N ILE A 365 -45.95 -21.01 20.76
CA ILE A 365 -46.24 -21.57 22.09
C ILE A 365 -47.67 -21.18 22.57
N GLY A 366 -48.64 -21.10 21.65
CA GLY A 366 -50.03 -20.76 22.02
C GLY A 366 -51.07 -21.28 21.03
N ASP A 367 -52.34 -21.08 21.37
CA ASP A 367 -53.51 -21.46 20.54
C ASP A 367 -54.07 -20.29 19.69
N ASP A 368 -53.50 -19.08 19.83
CA ASP A 368 -54.03 -17.86 19.21
C ASP A 368 -53.50 -17.66 17.78
N ALA A 369 -54.40 -17.60 16.80
CA ALA A 369 -54.11 -17.29 15.39
C ALA A 369 -53.93 -15.79 15.12
N ARG A 370 -53.07 -15.10 15.89
CA ARG A 370 -52.78 -13.66 15.72
C ARG A 370 -51.49 -13.46 14.94
N SER A 371 -51.34 -12.31 14.27
CA SER A 371 -50.07 -11.91 13.64
C SER A 371 -48.98 -11.74 14.69
N LEU A 372 -47.90 -12.50 14.57
CA LEU A 372 -46.77 -12.47 15.50
C LEU A 372 -45.62 -11.65 14.89
N LYS A 373 -44.78 -11.04 15.73
CA LYS A 373 -43.65 -10.22 15.28
C LYS A 373 -42.34 -10.77 15.82
N LEU A 374 -41.39 -11.03 14.94
CA LEU A 374 -40.00 -11.27 15.29
C LEU A 374 -39.21 -9.98 15.08
N HIS A 375 -38.60 -9.48 16.15
CA HIS A 375 -37.61 -8.41 16.10
C HIS A 375 -36.21 -9.00 16.13
N ILE A 376 -35.43 -8.68 15.10
CA ILE A 376 -34.02 -9.05 14.98
C ILE A 376 -33.20 -7.79 15.23
N GLU A 377 -32.33 -7.82 16.23
CA GLU A 377 -31.31 -6.79 16.44
C GLU A 377 -29.93 -7.41 16.25
N ALA A 378 -29.04 -6.72 15.56
CA ALA A 378 -27.67 -7.15 15.34
C ALA A 378 -26.74 -5.95 15.15
N SER A 379 -25.44 -6.16 15.30
CA SER A 379 -24.39 -5.20 14.97
C SER A 379 -23.47 -5.77 13.89
N GLY A 380 -22.75 -4.90 13.20
CA GLY A 380 -21.74 -5.29 12.23
C GLY A 380 -20.56 -6.05 12.87
N PRO A 381 -19.63 -6.58 12.05
CA PRO A 381 -18.53 -7.42 12.55
C PRO A 381 -17.53 -6.67 13.46
N ASP A 382 -17.57 -5.34 13.40
CA ASP A 382 -16.78 -4.37 14.18
C ASP A 382 -17.53 -3.84 15.41
N ASP A 383 -18.67 -4.45 15.77
CA ASP A 383 -19.57 -4.01 16.84
C ASP A 383 -20.15 -2.60 16.62
N LYS A 384 -20.10 -2.11 15.37
CA LYS A 384 -20.70 -0.84 14.92
C LYS A 384 -21.93 -1.08 14.05
N HIS A 385 -22.58 -0.02 13.60
CA HIS A 385 -23.72 -0.06 12.67
C HIS A 385 -24.83 -1.04 13.12
N PRO A 386 -25.46 -0.79 14.29
CA PRO A 386 -26.56 -1.62 14.75
C PRO A 386 -27.73 -1.53 13.78
N VAL A 387 -28.31 -2.69 13.47
CA VAL A 387 -29.46 -2.84 12.59
C VAL A 387 -30.61 -3.46 13.37
N LYS A 388 -31.83 -3.05 13.02
CA LYS A 388 -33.07 -3.63 13.54
C LYS A 388 -33.95 -4.02 12.36
N GLY A 389 -34.49 -5.23 12.41
CA GLY A 389 -35.40 -5.77 11.41
C GLY A 389 -36.64 -6.31 12.09
N THR A 390 -37.79 -6.19 11.43
CA THR A 390 -39.05 -6.78 11.89
C THR A 390 -39.53 -7.76 10.83
N VAL A 391 -39.85 -8.97 11.28
CA VAL A 391 -40.45 -10.03 10.47
C VAL A 391 -41.84 -10.31 11.02
N LEU A 392 -42.85 -10.06 10.20
CA LEU A 392 -44.24 -10.37 10.47
C LEU A 392 -44.50 -11.83 10.11
N LEU A 393 -44.95 -12.59 11.10
CA LEU A 393 -45.32 -13.99 10.96
C LEU A 393 -46.84 -14.05 10.92
N GLN A 394 -47.39 -14.25 9.73
CA GLN A 394 -48.83 -14.25 9.50
C GLN A 394 -49.30 -15.63 9.06
N ALA A 395 -50.41 -16.09 9.65
CA ALA A 395 -51.16 -17.21 9.12
C ALA A 395 -51.85 -16.75 7.84
N GLN A 396 -51.63 -17.44 6.72
CA GLN A 396 -52.35 -17.11 5.49
C GLN A 396 -53.87 -17.25 5.71
N PRO A 397 -54.68 -16.24 5.33
CA PRO A 397 -56.13 -16.26 5.48
C PRO A 397 -56.83 -17.38 4.68
N ASP A 398 -56.13 -18.04 3.75
CA ASP A 398 -56.64 -19.16 2.95
C ASP A 398 -56.10 -20.55 3.39
N SER A 399 -55.43 -20.64 4.53
CA SER A 399 -54.94 -21.94 5.00
C SER A 399 -56.12 -22.87 5.38
N ILE A 400 -56.08 -24.10 4.87
CA ILE A 400 -57.11 -25.15 5.05
C ILE A 400 -57.52 -25.33 6.53
N ALA A 401 -56.59 -25.05 7.46
CA ALA A 401 -56.79 -25.13 8.91
C ALA A 401 -57.85 -24.14 9.45
N GLN A 402 -58.08 -23.00 8.80
CA GLN A 402 -59.11 -22.03 9.23
C GLN A 402 -60.52 -22.34 8.68
N LYS A 403 -60.62 -23.22 7.67
CA LYS A 403 -61.91 -23.56 7.04
C LYS A 403 -62.62 -24.72 7.73
N VAL A 404 -61.91 -25.61 8.44
CA VAL A 404 -62.42 -26.91 8.93
C VAL A 404 -62.61 -26.93 10.45
N THR A 405 -63.81 -27.31 10.91
CA THR A 405 -64.15 -27.47 12.33
C THR A 405 -64.05 -28.91 12.82
N SER A 406 -64.34 -29.91 11.98
CA SER A 406 -64.10 -31.32 12.30
C SER A 406 -63.93 -32.18 11.04
N VAL A 407 -63.23 -33.31 11.20
CA VAL A 407 -63.14 -34.37 10.19
C VAL A 407 -63.51 -35.69 10.86
N GLU A 408 -64.54 -36.33 10.33
CA GLU A 408 -65.08 -37.59 10.82
C GLU A 408 -64.98 -38.68 9.75
N VAL A 409 -64.89 -39.93 10.20
CA VAL A 409 -64.93 -41.10 9.32
C VAL A 409 -66.28 -41.78 9.53
N LEU A 410 -67.14 -41.71 8.51
CA LEU A 410 -68.43 -42.38 8.48
C LEU A 410 -68.31 -43.72 7.75
N PHE A 411 -68.89 -44.75 8.33
CA PHE A 411 -68.97 -46.08 7.74
C PHE A 411 -70.14 -46.85 8.32
N THR A 412 -70.57 -47.90 7.62
CA THR A 412 -71.54 -48.87 8.16
C THR A 412 -70.77 -49.98 8.88
N PRO A 413 -70.95 -50.18 10.20
CA PRO A 413 -70.32 -51.28 10.92
C PRO A 413 -70.77 -52.65 10.41
N GLY A 414 -69.97 -53.67 10.68
CA GLY A 414 -70.35 -55.06 10.45
C GLY A 414 -71.46 -55.56 11.40
N THR A 415 -71.87 -56.81 11.20
CA THR A 415 -72.70 -57.55 12.16
C THR A 415 -71.85 -58.61 12.86
N GLU A 416 -72.31 -59.13 14.01
CA GLU A 416 -71.64 -60.26 14.66
C GLU A 416 -71.44 -61.45 13.71
N GLU A 417 -72.37 -61.68 12.77
CA GLU A 417 -72.23 -62.75 11.78
C GLU A 417 -71.21 -62.44 10.66
N ALA A 418 -71.00 -61.15 10.33
CA ALA A 418 -70.14 -60.75 9.21
C ALA A 418 -68.65 -60.65 9.61
N ASN A 419 -68.34 -60.18 10.82
CA ASN A 419 -66.96 -59.96 11.28
C ASN A 419 -66.76 -60.03 12.80
N GLY A 420 -67.78 -60.46 13.56
CA GLY A 420 -67.71 -60.52 15.02
C GLY A 420 -67.64 -59.15 15.70
N SER A 421 -67.98 -58.05 15.01
CA SER A 421 -67.95 -56.70 15.58
C SER A 421 -69.06 -55.80 15.05
N VAL A 422 -69.82 -55.20 15.96
CA VAL A 422 -70.84 -54.18 15.65
C VAL A 422 -70.28 -52.76 15.61
N THR A 423 -68.96 -52.58 15.79
CA THR A 423 -68.31 -51.27 15.83
C THR A 423 -67.21 -51.08 14.79
N ALA A 424 -66.75 -52.16 14.15
CA ALA A 424 -65.72 -52.12 13.11
C ALA A 424 -66.32 -52.35 11.71
N PRO A 425 -65.77 -51.74 10.65
CA PRO A 425 -66.18 -52.01 9.28
C PRO A 425 -65.76 -53.42 8.83
N VAL A 426 -66.32 -53.87 7.69
CA VAL A 426 -65.93 -55.11 7.02
C VAL A 426 -65.22 -54.82 5.70
N VAL A 427 -64.57 -55.84 5.15
CA VAL A 427 -64.05 -55.77 3.77
C VAL A 427 -65.20 -55.41 2.82
N GLY A 428 -64.96 -54.45 1.92
CA GLY A 428 -65.95 -53.93 1.00
C GLY A 428 -66.85 -52.83 1.58
N THR A 429 -66.70 -52.45 2.86
CA THR A 429 -67.36 -51.25 3.39
C THR A 429 -66.77 -50.00 2.73
N GLU A 430 -67.65 -49.10 2.26
CA GLU A 430 -67.26 -47.77 1.82
C GLU A 430 -67.07 -46.86 3.04
N MET A 431 -65.84 -46.41 3.26
CA MET A 431 -65.49 -45.40 4.24
C MET A 431 -65.70 -44.03 3.61
N ARG A 432 -66.35 -43.11 4.33
CA ARG A 432 -66.59 -41.74 3.89
C ARG A 432 -65.98 -40.75 4.87
N ALA A 433 -65.15 -39.85 4.38
CA ALA A 433 -64.78 -38.66 5.13
C ALA A 433 -66.01 -37.75 5.20
N ARG A 434 -66.24 -37.15 6.36
CA ARG A 434 -67.16 -36.02 6.51
C ARG A 434 -66.37 -34.86 7.10
N THR A 435 -66.36 -33.74 6.39
CA THR A 435 -65.67 -32.53 6.84
C THR A 435 -66.70 -31.45 7.10
N LEU A 436 -66.72 -30.96 8.35
CA LEU A 436 -67.50 -29.81 8.73
C LEU A 436 -66.62 -28.58 8.68
N CYS A 437 -67.17 -27.49 8.13
CA CYS A 437 -66.54 -26.18 8.10
C CYS A 437 -67.17 -25.25 9.13
N VAL A 438 -66.76 -23.97 9.12
CA VAL A 438 -67.35 -22.90 9.94
C VAL A 438 -68.89 -22.92 9.79
N ASN A 439 -69.61 -22.65 10.90
CA ASN A 439 -71.07 -22.77 11.02
C ASN A 439 -71.65 -24.19 10.84
N ASN A 440 -70.83 -25.23 11.02
CA ASN A 440 -71.27 -26.63 10.93
C ASN A 440 -71.78 -27.04 9.54
N THR A 441 -71.33 -26.33 8.50
CA THR A 441 -71.69 -26.61 7.10
C THR A 441 -70.88 -27.80 6.60
N ASP A 442 -71.54 -28.78 5.96
CA ASP A 442 -70.83 -29.88 5.33
C ASP A 442 -70.08 -29.37 4.08
N CYS A 443 -68.77 -29.52 4.10
CA CYS A 443 -67.87 -29.03 3.05
C CYS A 443 -66.95 -30.15 2.55
N THR A 444 -67.38 -31.40 2.71
CA THR A 444 -66.62 -32.59 2.32
C THR A 444 -66.14 -32.54 0.87
N ASP A 445 -66.96 -32.01 -0.04
CA ASP A 445 -66.62 -31.95 -1.46
C ASP A 445 -65.56 -30.90 -1.82
N ALA A 446 -65.25 -29.97 -0.92
CA ALA A 446 -64.26 -28.91 -1.16
C ALA A 446 -62.81 -29.41 -1.08
N PHE A 447 -62.56 -30.62 -0.56
CA PHE A 447 -61.21 -31.08 -0.25
C PHE A 447 -60.80 -32.35 -1.00
N ASN A 448 -59.48 -32.48 -1.18
CA ASN A 448 -58.81 -33.74 -1.49
C ASN A 448 -58.33 -34.37 -0.19
N TYR A 449 -58.40 -35.69 -0.11
CA TYR A 449 -58.11 -36.45 1.10
C TYR A 449 -56.93 -37.39 0.89
N GLN A 450 -56.45 -38.00 1.96
CA GLN A 450 -55.57 -39.15 1.94
C GLN A 450 -56.00 -40.07 3.07
N TRP A 451 -56.37 -41.30 2.73
CA TRP A 451 -56.64 -42.34 3.72
C TRP A 451 -55.33 -42.96 4.19
N GLU A 452 -55.25 -43.22 5.50
CA GLU A 452 -54.05 -43.75 6.14
C GLU A 452 -54.42 -44.90 7.07
N ILE A 453 -53.52 -45.87 7.18
CA ILE A 453 -53.64 -47.03 8.07
C ILE A 453 -52.50 -47.05 9.10
N SER A 454 -52.76 -47.62 10.27
CA SER A 454 -51.78 -47.78 11.34
C SER A 454 -51.98 -49.08 12.09
N ASP A 455 -50.89 -49.65 12.60
CA ASP A 455 -50.91 -50.86 13.43
C ASP A 455 -51.10 -50.52 14.92
N GLU A 456 -50.77 -49.29 15.31
CA GLU A 456 -50.56 -48.91 16.71
C GLU A 456 -51.05 -47.48 17.05
N MET A 457 -51.81 -46.85 16.15
CA MET A 457 -52.29 -45.46 16.21
C MET A 457 -51.20 -44.37 16.31
N LYS A 458 -49.91 -44.73 16.22
CA LYS A 458 -48.78 -43.79 16.31
C LYS A 458 -48.13 -43.50 14.96
N SER A 459 -47.77 -44.55 14.23
CA SER A 459 -47.19 -44.47 12.88
C SER A 459 -48.26 -44.73 11.83
N TRP A 460 -48.43 -43.81 10.87
CA TRP A 460 -49.50 -43.87 9.87
C TRP A 460 -48.91 -43.96 8.47
N GLN A 461 -49.44 -44.87 7.65
CA GLN A 461 -49.02 -45.09 6.27
C GLN A 461 -50.14 -44.73 5.30
N SER A 462 -49.83 -43.94 4.29
CA SER A 462 -50.78 -43.57 3.23
C SER A 462 -51.19 -44.77 2.39
N VAL A 463 -52.49 -44.95 2.22
CA VAL A 463 -53.06 -45.92 1.28
C VAL A 463 -52.89 -45.38 -0.14
N PRO A 464 -52.09 -46.02 -1.02
CA PRO A 464 -51.83 -45.50 -2.36
C PRO A 464 -53.11 -45.31 -3.17
N GLY A 465 -53.29 -44.11 -3.75
CA GLY A 465 -54.43 -43.77 -4.60
C GLY A 465 -55.76 -43.53 -3.88
N ALA A 466 -55.83 -43.72 -2.57
CA ALA A 466 -57.03 -43.42 -1.77
C ALA A 466 -57.09 -41.93 -1.42
N THR A 467 -57.30 -41.08 -2.43
CA THR A 467 -57.27 -39.61 -2.29
C THR A 467 -58.65 -38.93 -2.35
N LYS A 468 -59.70 -39.72 -2.49
CA LYS A 468 -61.09 -39.23 -2.55
C LYS A 468 -61.71 -39.17 -1.15
N ALA A 469 -62.80 -38.43 -1.02
CA ALA A 469 -63.63 -38.40 0.19
C ALA A 469 -64.20 -39.79 0.54
N THR A 470 -64.26 -40.70 -0.44
CA THR A 470 -64.66 -42.09 -0.21
C THR A 470 -63.51 -43.06 -0.48
N TRP A 471 -63.43 -44.12 0.31
CA TRP A 471 -62.49 -45.22 0.12
C TRP A 471 -63.17 -46.55 0.41
N LEU A 472 -63.15 -47.45 -0.58
CA LEU A 472 -63.67 -48.80 -0.43
C LEU A 472 -62.60 -49.69 0.20
N ILE A 473 -62.89 -50.31 1.35
CA ILE A 473 -61.93 -51.18 2.04
C ILE A 473 -61.63 -52.40 1.16
N PRO A 474 -60.38 -52.58 0.70
CA PRO A 474 -60.01 -53.74 -0.09
C PRO A 474 -59.87 -54.99 0.80
N TYR A 475 -59.89 -56.17 0.19
CA TYR A 475 -59.66 -57.43 0.90
C TYR A 475 -58.25 -57.52 1.51
N SER A 476 -57.27 -56.96 0.82
CA SER A 476 -55.88 -56.84 1.28
C SER A 476 -55.25 -55.57 0.72
N LEU A 477 -54.33 -54.97 1.46
CA LEU A 477 -53.49 -53.88 0.97
C LEU A 477 -52.06 -54.41 0.80
N ASN A 478 -51.51 -54.34 -0.42
CA ASN A 478 -50.17 -54.88 -0.75
C ASN A 478 -49.97 -56.36 -0.35
N GLY A 479 -51.03 -57.16 -0.38
CA GLY A 479 -50.99 -58.59 -0.01
C GLY A 479 -51.19 -58.88 1.48
N GLU A 480 -51.33 -57.87 2.34
CA GLU A 480 -51.59 -58.04 3.77
C GLU A 480 -53.05 -57.81 4.16
N PRO A 481 -53.58 -58.55 5.16
CA PRO A 481 -54.93 -58.34 5.66
C PRO A 481 -55.03 -57.04 6.48
N LEU A 482 -56.17 -56.35 6.39
CA LEU A 482 -56.45 -55.13 7.15
C LEU A 482 -57.04 -55.41 8.56
N GLN A 483 -56.90 -56.63 9.06
CA GLN A 483 -57.40 -57.02 10.39
C GLN A 483 -56.60 -56.34 11.50
N ASN A 484 -57.30 -55.82 12.52
CA ASN A 484 -56.72 -55.07 13.66
C ASN A 484 -55.93 -53.81 13.27
N LYS A 485 -56.15 -53.26 12.07
CA LYS A 485 -55.57 -51.99 11.64
C LYS A 485 -56.49 -50.83 12.03
N TYR A 486 -55.90 -49.69 12.35
CA TYR A 486 -56.59 -48.43 12.55
C TYR A 486 -56.63 -47.65 11.24
N ILE A 487 -57.76 -47.02 10.95
CA ILE A 487 -57.98 -46.23 9.73
C ILE A 487 -58.24 -44.78 10.14
N ARG A 488 -57.61 -43.83 9.45
CA ARG A 488 -57.96 -42.41 9.54
C ARG A 488 -57.97 -41.79 8.14
N VAL A 489 -58.49 -40.57 8.07
CA VAL A 489 -58.43 -39.75 6.86
C VAL A 489 -57.83 -38.39 7.21
N ARG A 490 -56.99 -37.88 6.32
CA ARG A 490 -56.38 -36.54 6.41
C ARG A 490 -56.78 -35.72 5.19
N ILE A 491 -56.99 -34.42 5.38
CA ILE A 491 -57.13 -33.47 4.27
C ILE A 491 -55.73 -33.13 3.74
N ILE A 492 -55.55 -33.20 2.42
CA ILE A 492 -54.26 -32.92 1.76
C ILE A 492 -54.27 -31.63 0.94
N SER A 493 -55.42 -31.22 0.39
CA SER A 493 -55.54 -29.92 -0.31
C SER A 493 -57.00 -29.48 -0.44
N ASP A 494 -57.22 -28.19 -0.71
CA ASP A 494 -58.48 -27.65 -1.24
C ASP A 494 -58.57 -27.99 -2.75
N LYS A 495 -59.77 -28.21 -3.29
CA LYS A 495 -60.02 -28.41 -4.71
C LYS A 495 -60.06 -27.08 -5.48
N GLU A 496 -60.35 -25.95 -4.85
CA GLU A 496 -60.30 -24.64 -5.51
C GLU A 496 -58.86 -24.23 -5.87
N ASN A 497 -57.86 -24.65 -5.09
CA ASN A 497 -56.45 -24.37 -5.36
C ASN A 497 -55.76 -25.36 -6.34
N ALA A 498 -56.46 -26.38 -6.83
CA ALA A 498 -55.89 -27.33 -7.79
C ALA A 498 -55.72 -26.77 -9.21
N LYS A 499 -56.19 -25.53 -9.48
CA LYS A 499 -56.03 -24.84 -10.78
C LYS A 499 -54.87 -23.85 -10.86
N GLY A 500 -54.05 -23.71 -9.81
CA GLY A 500 -53.01 -22.67 -9.72
C GLY A 500 -51.57 -23.06 -10.07
N ASN A 501 -51.28 -24.31 -10.46
CA ASN A 501 -49.90 -24.71 -10.80
C ASN A 501 -49.66 -24.75 -12.31
N THR A 502 -49.54 -23.56 -12.90
CA THR A 502 -48.64 -23.35 -14.03
C THR A 502 -47.64 -22.27 -13.61
N ALA A 503 -46.59 -22.69 -12.91
CA ALA A 503 -45.40 -21.86 -12.74
C ALA A 503 -44.68 -21.85 -14.10
N THR A 504 -44.91 -20.80 -14.87
CA THR A 504 -43.96 -20.34 -15.88
C THR A 504 -42.67 -19.96 -15.16
N SER A 505 -41.59 -20.62 -15.53
CA SER A 505 -40.24 -20.22 -15.17
C SER A 505 -39.92 -18.90 -15.86
N ASP A 506 -40.03 -17.79 -15.14
CA ASP A 506 -39.28 -16.60 -15.49
C ASP A 506 -38.10 -16.52 -14.51
N ALA A 507 -36.91 -16.73 -15.09
CA ALA A 507 -35.63 -16.53 -14.44
C ALA A 507 -35.37 -15.02 -14.30
N ASN A 508 -34.85 -14.63 -13.14
CA ASN A 508 -34.05 -13.42 -12.99
C ASN A 508 -32.57 -13.80 -13.03
#